data_AF-A0A1G2HT02-F1
#
_entry.id   AF-A0A1G2HT02-F1
#
_cell.length_a   1.000
_cell.length_b   1.000
_cell.length_c   1.000
_cell.angle_alpha   90.00
_cell.angle_beta   90.00
_cell.angle_gamma   90.00
#
_symmetry.space_group_name_H-M   'P 1'
#
loop_
_entity.id
_entity.type
_entity.pdbx_description
1 polymer ?
#
loop_
_entity_poly.entity_id
_entity_poly.type
_entity_poly.pdbx_seq_one_letter_code
_entity_poly.pdbx_strand_id
1 'polypeptide(L)'
;MGFLKTYLIIALLIGFLGLLDGALSIIGFSSQIYQLVLGAILFFFFFFNIYVLTALRRHHATRIAYVLPVYHLVSYVLFVIMGIVIATTESNPTWLSPVLLGLGIATSLFELAFSASLLIWMSVDFPNAKY
;
A
#
# COMPACT_ATOMS: atom_id res chain seq x y z
N MET A 1 10.45 -7.99 17.22
CA MET A 1 10.43 -8.63 15.89
C MET A 1 9.03 -8.99 15.38
N GLY A 2 8.15 -9.60 16.20
CA GLY A 2 6.81 -10.02 15.75
C GLY A 2 5.98 -8.91 15.10
N PHE A 3 5.95 -7.72 15.70
CA PHE A 3 5.17 -6.57 15.18
C PHE A 3 5.53 -6.17 13.74
N LEU A 4 6.83 -6.00 13.44
CA LEU A 4 7.29 -5.63 12.11
C LEU A 4 7.00 -6.72 11.07
N LYS A 5 7.17 -8.00 11.45
CA LYS A 5 6.83 -9.13 10.59
C LYS A 5 5.33 -9.15 10.26
N THR A 6 4.47 -8.97 11.26
CA THR A 6 3.01 -8.87 11.07
C THR A 6 2.65 -7.70 10.16
N TYR A 7 3.25 -6.53 10.37
CA TYR A 7 3.04 -5.37 9.52
C TYR A 7 3.40 -5.64 8.06
N LEU A 8 4.56 -6.25 7.79
CA LEU A 8 5.01 -6.58 6.43
C LEU A 8 4.10 -7.61 5.75
N ILE A 9 3.56 -8.57 6.50
CA ILE A 9 2.56 -9.52 5.97
C ILE A 9 1.28 -8.79 5.60
N ILE A 10 0.80 -7.86 6.43
CA ILE A 10 -0.38 -7.05 6.11
C ILE A 10 -0.09 -6.20 4.88
N ALA A 11 1.07 -5.54 4.79
CA ALA A 11 1.45 -4.75 3.62
C ALA A 11 1.51 -5.60 2.33
N LEU A 12 2.01 -6.83 2.40
CA LEU A 12 1.96 -7.78 1.29
C LEU A 12 0.52 -8.08 0.85
N LEU A 13 -0.39 -8.32 1.80
CA LEU A 13 -1.79 -8.59 1.48
C LEU A 13 -2.46 -7.38 0.83
N ILE A 14 -2.15 -6.17 1.28
CA ILE A 14 -2.66 -4.93 0.67
C ILE A 14 -2.08 -4.74 -0.74
N GLY A 15 -0.78 -4.97 -0.94
CA GLY A 15 -0.17 -4.92 -2.27
C GLY A 15 -0.80 -5.94 -3.22
N PHE A 16 -1.10 -7.15 -2.74
CA PHE A 16 -1.81 -8.16 -3.53
C PHE A 16 -3.25 -7.74 -3.86
N LEU A 17 -3.95 -7.13 -2.91
CA LEU A 17 -5.29 -6.58 -3.13
C LEU A 17 -5.29 -5.49 -4.21
N GLY A 18 -4.27 -4.62 -4.21
CA GLY A 18 -4.10 -3.59 -5.25
C GLY A 18 -3.79 -4.16 -6.63
N LEU A 19 -2.98 -5.22 -6.72
CA LEU A 19 -2.79 -5.95 -7.98
C LEU A 19 -4.10 -6.60 -8.46
N LEU A 20 -4.87 -7.18 -7.55
CA LEU A 20 -6.15 -7.78 -7.87
C LEU A 20 -7.13 -6.73 -8.41
N ASP A 21 -7.21 -5.56 -7.77
CA ASP A 21 -8.01 -4.42 -8.24
C ASP A 21 -7.57 -3.95 -9.64
N GLY A 22 -6.26 -3.83 -9.87
CA GLY A 22 -5.70 -3.52 -11.19
C GLY A 22 -6.07 -4.56 -12.25
N ALA A 23 -5.97 -5.84 -11.94
CA ALA A 23 -6.34 -6.93 -12.85
C ALA A 23 -7.85 -6.95 -13.15
N LEU A 24 -8.68 -6.74 -12.13
CA LEU A 24 -10.14 -6.63 -12.26
C LEU A 24 -10.52 -5.43 -13.15
N SER A 25 -9.84 -4.30 -12.97
CA SER A 25 -10.05 -3.11 -13.79
C SER A 25 -9.70 -3.34 -15.27
N ILE A 26 -8.63 -4.09 -15.57
CA ILE A 26 -8.23 -4.44 -16.95
C ILE A 26 -9.30 -5.28 -17.67
N ILE A 27 -9.95 -6.21 -16.97
CA ILE A 27 -11.03 -7.03 -17.54
C ILE A 27 -12.39 -6.32 -17.55
N GLY A 28 -12.44 -5.04 -17.15
CA GLY A 28 -13.66 -4.24 -17.14
C GLY A 28 -14.61 -4.56 -15.97
N PHE A 29 -14.13 -5.21 -14.91
CA PHE A 29 -14.94 -5.44 -13.72
C PHE A 29 -15.15 -4.13 -12.96
N SER A 30 -16.41 -3.71 -12.84
CA SER A 30 -16.79 -2.48 -12.14
C SER A 30 -17.96 -2.75 -11.21
N SER A 31 -17.67 -2.90 -9.92
CA SER A 31 -18.68 -3.07 -8.86
C SER A 31 -18.52 -1.98 -7.81
N GLN A 32 -19.59 -1.20 -7.61
CA GLN A 32 -19.61 -0.13 -6.61
C GLN A 32 -19.41 -0.67 -5.19
N ILE A 33 -19.97 -1.84 -4.88
CA ILE A 33 -19.82 -2.47 -3.56
C ILE A 33 -18.36 -2.86 -3.34
N TYR A 34 -17.70 -3.44 -4.35
CA TYR A 34 -16.29 -3.79 -4.28
C TYR A 34 -15.41 -2.54 -4.06
N GLN A 35 -15.64 -1.47 -4.83
CA GLN A 35 -14.90 -0.22 -4.68
C GLN A 35 -15.09 0.42 -3.31
N LEU A 36 -16.30 0.36 -2.74
CA LEU A 36 -16.60 0.89 -1.40
C LEU A 36 -15.89 0.08 -0.31
N VAL A 37 -15.91 -1.25 -0.40
CA VAL A 37 -15.20 -2.14 0.53
C VAL A 37 -13.70 -1.93 0.44
N LEU A 38 -13.15 -1.87 -0.78
CA LEU A 38 -11.74 -1.59 -1.03
C LEU A 38 -11.33 -0.23 -0.44
N GLY A 39 -12.11 0.81 -0.69
CA GLY A 39 -11.90 2.14 -0.13
C GLY A 39 -11.90 2.14 1.40
N ALA A 40 -12.83 1.42 2.04
CA ALA A 40 -12.85 1.27 3.48
C ALA A 40 -11.61 0.56 4.03
N ILE A 41 -11.18 -0.53 3.39
CA ILE A 41 -9.94 -1.26 3.76
C ILE A 41 -8.74 -0.32 3.68
N LEU A 42 -8.59 0.42 2.57
CA LEU A 42 -7.48 1.36 2.38
C LEU A 42 -7.52 2.51 3.38
N PHE A 43 -8.72 3.02 3.70
CA PHE A 43 -8.91 4.06 4.71
C PHE A 43 -8.47 3.57 6.11
N PHE A 44 -8.88 2.38 6.55
CA PHE A 44 -8.40 1.83 7.81
C PHE A 44 -6.90 1.55 7.79
N PHE A 45 -6.38 1.07 6.66
CA PHE A 45 -4.95 0.83 6.49
C PHE A 45 -4.13 2.11 6.57
N PHE A 46 -4.66 3.26 6.13
CA PHE A 46 -4.04 4.57 6.31
C PHE A 46 -3.82 4.89 7.79
N PHE A 47 -4.85 4.80 8.64
CA PHE A 47 -4.71 5.03 10.08
C PHE A 47 -3.80 3.99 10.74
N PHE A 48 -3.85 2.74 10.28
CA PHE A 48 -2.94 1.71 10.74
C PHE A 48 -1.47 2.07 10.46
N ASN A 49 -1.15 2.64 9.30
CA ASN A 49 0.20 3.10 8.98
C ASN A 49 0.66 4.26 9.90
N ILE A 50 -0.23 5.18 10.27
CA ILE A 50 0.08 6.23 11.28
C ILE A 50 0.40 5.61 12.64
N TYR A 51 -0.40 4.62 13.06
CA TYR A 51 -0.15 3.88 14.29
C TYR A 51 1.19 3.13 14.24
N VAL A 52 1.49 2.46 13.13
CA VAL A 52 2.76 1.75 12.91
C VAL A 52 3.94 2.71 12.97
N LEU A 53 3.86 3.88 12.36
CA LEU A 53 4.90 4.92 12.46
C LEU A 53 5.18 5.32 13.91
N THR A 54 4.11 5.52 14.69
CA THR A 54 4.20 5.86 16.11
C THR A 54 4.83 4.72 16.92
N ALA A 55 4.44 3.48 16.65
CA ALA A 55 4.99 2.28 17.30
C ALA A 55 6.48 2.08 16.95
N LEU A 56 6.85 2.18 15.66
CA LEU A 56 8.23 2.08 15.21
C LEU A 56 9.10 3.15 15.87
N ARG A 57 8.62 4.39 15.99
CA ARG A 57 9.32 5.48 16.69
C ARG A 57 9.56 5.16 18.17
N ARG A 58 8.57 4.58 18.86
CA ARG A 58 8.71 4.17 20.27
C ARG A 58 9.69 3.02 20.46
N HIS A 59 9.83 2.13 19.49
CA HIS A 59 10.69 0.96 19.57
C HIS A 59 12.09 1.14 18.94
N HIS A 60 12.49 2.37 18.58
CA HIS A 60 13.79 2.67 17.97
C HIS A 60 14.14 1.74 16.79
N ALA A 61 13.16 1.43 15.94
CA ALA A 61 13.37 0.54 14.80
C ALA A 61 14.40 1.10 13.80
N THR A 62 14.98 0.23 12.98
CA THR A 62 15.88 0.62 11.89
C THR A 62 15.18 1.56 10.91
N ARG A 63 15.89 2.60 10.44
CA ARG A 63 15.34 3.64 9.55
C ARG A 63 14.62 3.09 8.31
N ILE A 64 15.07 1.95 7.79
CA ILE A 64 14.48 1.29 6.63
C ILE A 64 13.02 0.83 6.87
N ALA A 65 12.65 0.51 8.12
CA ALA A 65 11.30 0.08 8.47
C ALA A 65 10.27 1.23 8.41
N TYR A 66 10.71 2.48 8.43
CA TYR A 66 9.83 3.65 8.30
C TYR A 66 9.49 3.98 6.84
N VAL A 67 10.26 3.46 5.88
CA VAL A 67 10.07 3.77 4.45
C VAL A 67 8.70 3.30 3.98
N LEU A 68 8.32 2.06 4.32
CA LEU A 68 7.07 1.46 3.84
C LEU A 68 5.81 2.16 4.39
N PRO A 69 5.69 2.44 5.71
CA PRO A 69 4.54 3.18 6.22
C PRO A 69 4.44 4.60 5.64
N VAL A 70 5.56 5.30 5.53
CA VAL A 70 5.58 6.66 4.95
C VAL A 70 5.15 6.62 3.50
N TYR A 71 5.66 5.66 2.73
CA TYR A 71 5.26 5.45 1.35
C TYR A 71 3.75 5.23 1.23
N HIS A 72 3.15 4.33 2.03
CA HIS A 72 1.70 4.10 1.98
C HIS A 72 0.88 5.36 2.32
N LEU A 73 1.31 6.16 3.30
CA LEU A 73 0.62 7.41 3.64
C LEU A 73 0.66 8.40 2.47
N VAL A 74 1.84 8.59 1.87
CA VAL A 74 2.02 9.52 0.74
C VAL A 74 1.23 9.04 -0.47
N SER A 75 1.34 7.76 -0.83
CA SER A 75 0.61 7.16 -1.94
C SER A 75 -0.91 7.29 -1.75
N TYR A 76 -1.42 6.99 -0.55
CA TYR A 76 -2.84 7.15 -0.24
C TYR A 76 -3.32 8.59 -0.44
N VAL A 77 -2.59 9.58 0.09
CA VAL A 77 -2.93 11.01 -0.08
C VAL A 77 -2.92 11.40 -1.55
N LEU A 78 -1.91 10.98 -2.31
CA LEU A 78 -1.83 11.24 -3.76
C LEU A 78 -3.01 10.62 -4.51
N PHE A 79 -3.35 9.36 -4.23
CA PHE A 79 -4.48 8.68 -4.88
C PHE A 79 -5.83 9.32 -4.53
N VAL A 80 -6.02 9.78 -3.29
CA VAL A 80 -7.23 10.52 -2.90
C VAL A 80 -7.32 11.85 -3.64
N ILE A 81 -6.24 12.63 -3.70
CA ILE A 81 -6.21 13.89 -4.46
C ILE A 81 -6.54 13.63 -5.93
N MET A 82 -5.90 12.63 -6.55
CA MET A 82 -6.18 12.28 -7.95
C MET A 82 -7.63 11.82 -8.13
N GLY A 83 -8.17 11.03 -7.21
CA GLY A 83 -9.57 10.60 -7.22
C GLY A 83 -10.55 11.78 -7.18
N ILE A 84 -10.29 12.77 -6.33
CA ILE A 84 -11.09 14.01 -6.26
C ILE A 84 -10.99 14.79 -7.57
N VAL A 85 -9.78 14.98 -8.10
CA VAL A 85 -9.57 15.70 -9.37
C VAL A 85 -10.34 15.06 -10.52
N ILE A 86 -10.34 13.74 -10.63
CA ILE A 86 -11.12 13.01 -11.66
C ILE A 86 -12.62 13.26 -11.46
N ALA A 87 -13.09 13.19 -10.21
CA ALA A 87 -14.51 13.36 -9.90
C ALA A 87 -15.02 14.78 -10.18
N THR A 88 -14.16 15.80 -10.08
CA THR A 88 -14.53 17.21 -10.28
C THR A 88 -14.24 17.75 -11.67
N THR A 89 -13.51 17.02 -12.52
CA THR A 89 -13.19 17.47 -13.88
C THR A 89 -14.26 16.97 -14.87
N GLU A 90 -15.06 17.89 -15.42
CA GLU A 90 -16.14 17.57 -16.37
C GLU A 90 -15.65 16.92 -17.68
N SER A 91 -14.43 17.24 -18.11
CA SER A 91 -13.77 16.65 -19.27
C SER A 91 -12.85 15.51 -18.84
N ASN A 92 -13.44 14.35 -18.54
CA ASN A 92 -12.69 13.16 -18.11
C ASN A 92 -11.68 12.75 -19.22
N PRO A 93 -10.37 13.04 -19.07
CA PRO A 93 -9.44 12.86 -20.17
C PRO A 93 -9.22 11.36 -20.40
N THR A 94 -9.42 10.89 -21.63
CA THR A 94 -9.29 9.45 -21.98
C THR A 94 -7.91 8.86 -21.66
N TRP A 95 -6.88 9.70 -21.54
CA TRP A 95 -5.52 9.32 -21.16
C TRP A 95 -5.29 9.16 -19.65
N LEU A 96 -6.15 9.74 -18.80
CA LEU A 96 -5.93 9.80 -17.35
C LEU A 96 -6.18 8.45 -16.67
N SER A 97 -7.23 7.73 -17.09
CA SER A 97 -7.59 6.42 -16.53
C SER A 97 -6.49 5.35 -16.73
N PRO A 98 -5.91 5.17 -17.94
CA PRO A 98 -4.79 4.25 -18.14
C PRO A 98 -3.55 4.59 -17.31
N VAL A 99 -3.25 5.88 -17.14
CA VAL A 99 -2.10 6.34 -16.35
C VAL A 99 -2.29 6.00 -14.87
N LEU A 100 -3.49 6.20 -14.33
CA LEU A 100 -3.81 5.87 -12.95
C LEU A 100 -3.79 4.36 -12.69
N LEU A 101 -4.30 3.58 -13.64
CA LEU A 101 -4.24 2.13 -13.57
C LEU A 101 -2.78 1.64 -13.59
N GLY A 102 -1.95 2.19 -14.48
CA GLY A 102 -0.51 1.89 -14.53
C GLY A 102 0.22 2.28 -13.24
N LEU A 103 -0.09 3.45 -12.69
CA LEU A 103 0.45 3.90 -11.41
C LEU A 103 0.00 2.97 -10.26
N GLY A 104 -1.27 2.60 -10.20
CA GLY A 104 -1.81 1.67 -9.20
C GLY A 104 -1.04 0.35 -9.22
N ILE A 105 -0.93 -0.28 -10.39
CA ILE A 105 -0.18 -1.54 -10.57
C ILE A 105 1.30 -1.37 -10.17
N ALA A 106 1.95 -0.30 -10.62
CA ALA A 106 3.35 -0.03 -10.28
C ALA A 106 3.55 0.14 -8.77
N THR A 107 2.65 0.86 -8.10
CA THR A 107 2.70 1.04 -6.65
C THR A 107 2.50 -0.27 -5.90
N SER A 108 1.55 -1.12 -6.33
CA SER A 108 1.33 -2.43 -5.72
C SER A 108 2.50 -3.40 -5.94
N LEU A 109 3.12 -3.40 -7.13
CA LEU A 109 4.33 -4.18 -7.39
C LEU A 109 5.50 -3.73 -6.50
N PHE A 110 5.67 -2.43 -6.34
CA PHE A 110 6.68 -1.88 -5.43
C PHE A 110 6.41 -2.32 -3.99
N GLU A 111 5.18 -2.21 -3.51
CA GLU A 111 4.79 -2.63 -2.15
C GLU A 111 5.08 -4.11 -1.91
N LEU A 112 4.75 -4.97 -2.88
CA LEU A 112 5.01 -6.40 -2.81
C LEU A 112 6.52 -6.70 -2.79
N ALA A 113 7.28 -6.12 -3.72
CA ALA A 113 8.71 -6.33 -3.82
C ALA A 113 9.45 -5.81 -2.57
N PHE A 114 9.08 -4.63 -2.08
CA PHE A 114 9.71 -4.04 -0.90
C PHE A 114 9.35 -4.81 0.38
N SER A 115 8.09 -5.20 0.55
CA SER A 115 7.68 -5.97 1.73
C SER A 115 8.28 -7.37 1.75
N ALA A 116 8.32 -8.05 0.59
CA ALA A 116 8.96 -9.36 0.45
C ALA A 116 10.46 -9.30 0.69
N SER A 117 11.16 -8.32 0.10
CA SER A 117 12.61 -8.16 0.31
C SER A 117 12.94 -7.85 1.77
N LEU A 118 12.16 -7.01 2.46
CA LEU A 118 12.38 -6.75 3.88
C LEU A 118 12.11 -7.98 4.75
N LEU A 119 11.09 -8.78 4.42
CA LEU A 119 10.83 -10.05 5.11
C LEU A 119 11.95 -11.07 4.91
N ILE A 120 12.48 -11.21 3.68
CA ILE A 120 13.59 -12.11 3.38
C ILE A 120 14.84 -11.65 4.12
N TRP A 121 15.18 -10.36 4.04
CA TRP A 121 16.31 -9.78 4.75
C TRP A 121 16.21 -10.02 6.26
N MET A 122 15.02 -9.82 6.84
CA MET A 122 14.76 -10.11 8.24
C MET A 122 14.85 -11.61 8.59
N SER A 123 14.61 -12.51 7.64
CA SER A 123 14.72 -13.96 7.88
C SER A 123 16.16 -14.49 7.76
N VAL A 124 16.99 -13.83 6.96
CA VAL A 124 18.39 -14.23 6.68
C VAL A 124 19.34 -13.67 7.73
N ASP A 125 19.18 -12.41 8.15
CA ASP A 125 20.11 -11.75 9.06
C ASP A 125 19.78 -11.93 10.56
N PHE A 126 18.59 -12.42 10.90
CA PHE A 126 18.16 -12.59 12.30
C PHE A 126 17.96 -14.01 12.86
N PRO A 127 18.45 -15.13 12.28
CA PRO A 127 18.44 -16.39 13.02
C PRO A 127 19.39 -16.36 14.25
N ASN A 128 20.29 -15.38 14.36
CA ASN A 128 21.31 -15.32 15.42
C ASN A 128 21.26 -14.08 16.34
N ALA A 129 20.39 -13.10 16.14
CA ALA A 129 20.31 -11.96 17.06
C ALA A 129 19.40 -12.29 18.25
N LYS A 130 19.97 -12.96 19.25
CA LYS A 130 19.41 -12.98 20.61
C LYS A 130 19.49 -11.57 21.20
N TYR A 131 18.35 -10.89 21.31
CA TYR A 131 18.12 -9.82 22.27
C TYR A 131 16.71 -9.95 22.83
#